data_AF-A0ABD3WWF4-F1
#
_entry.id   AF-A0ABD3WWF4-F1
#
_cell.length_a   1.000
_cell.length_b   1.000
_cell.length_c   1.000
_cell.angle_alpha   90.00
_cell.angle_beta   90.00
_cell.angle_gamma   90.00
#
_symmetry.space_group_name_H-M   'P 1'
#
loop_
_entity.id
_entity.type
_entity.pdbx_description
1 polymer ?
#
loop_
_entity_poly.entity_id
_entity_poly.type
_entity_poly.pdbx_seq_one_letter_code
_entity_poly.pdbx_strand_id
1 'polypeptide(L)'
;MQEGDYILGEEVREEEEEGDWYENDLQLAAELGKALLERNRELEAQLIHVQQINAEQKLEMEYLTRQLESVKDTMESKNRMYEEVDRNAQEVENINQKLVIDSKADKQRIEKLCSQVERLEEKCDELQKKMEDVTAAERERQRQMKQQNKDTRRARSLANLPDNKENRDVKFEKIHWTYNDNFKNLPLNPYEVEIRNLQEVIKQMKAQQLLDRRKRDDLDTEVALLWEENTSLEIKIRILEEDLVRYKTLQDDIQKIKMEAGRYCIKCGQEITKEEQNKISKEPENDDPEIGDEGKLVKLESGGSLYGNGECLKKVAMDCKETMTAIEPADDPDKSSVSILNELESQYQSLFKKYEALLQKGRRPCSFIQHEDEDRHLAHKEVQTLLKLHRRGDFQPSHGACSTEGEFESPPYKTIFRDIFATLKKSRIEETGETVSTSPMEEQSACIGIKGQSTDGRDK
;
A
#
# COMPACT_ATOMS: atom_id res chain seq x y z
N MET A 1 69.50 96.95 -44.39
CA MET A 1 69.66 95.53 -43.97
C MET A 1 68.99 95.42 -42.61
N GLN A 2 68.25 94.32 -42.39
CA GLN A 2 67.63 93.91 -41.11
C GLN A 2 66.31 94.57 -40.72
N GLU A 3 65.27 94.40 -41.54
CA GLU A 3 63.89 94.25 -41.06
C GLU A 3 63.27 93.18 -41.97
N GLY A 4 63.20 91.93 -41.51
CA GLY A 4 62.72 90.82 -42.33
C GLY A 4 62.71 89.44 -41.65
N ASP A 5 63.56 89.21 -40.64
CA ASP A 5 63.71 87.88 -40.01
C ASP A 5 62.82 87.63 -38.78
N TYR A 6 62.07 88.63 -38.29
CA TYR A 6 61.26 88.45 -37.08
C TYR A 6 59.84 87.92 -37.34
N ILE A 7 59.34 87.96 -38.58
CA ILE A 7 57.96 87.51 -38.88
C ILE A 7 57.92 85.99 -39.13
N LEU A 8 58.97 85.41 -39.71
CA LEU A 8 59.04 83.96 -39.98
C LEU A 8 59.29 83.09 -38.73
N GLY A 9 59.83 83.66 -37.66
CA GLY A 9 60.10 82.94 -36.41
C GLY A 9 58.90 82.81 -35.47
N GLU A 10 57.88 83.66 -35.64
CA GLU A 10 56.61 83.56 -34.91
C GLU A 10 55.67 82.57 -35.61
N GLU A 11 55.54 82.62 -36.94
CA GLU A 11 54.72 81.68 -37.73
C GLU A 11 55.22 80.22 -37.61
N VAL A 12 56.53 79.97 -37.65
CA VAL A 12 57.09 78.59 -37.52
C VAL A 12 56.96 78.04 -36.09
N ARG A 13 56.95 78.89 -35.07
CA ARG A 13 56.77 78.48 -33.68
C ARG A 13 55.30 78.22 -33.33
N GLU A 14 54.39 78.97 -33.94
CA GLU A 14 52.95 78.72 -33.90
C GLU A 14 52.60 77.41 -34.62
N GLU A 15 53.27 77.06 -35.74
CA GLU A 15 53.10 75.77 -36.42
C GLU A 15 53.60 74.56 -35.60
N GLU A 16 54.69 74.69 -34.84
CA GLU A 16 55.18 73.64 -33.93
C GLU A 16 54.26 73.46 -32.70
N GLU A 17 53.77 74.56 -32.13
CA GLU A 17 52.82 74.53 -31.00
C GLU A 17 51.42 74.02 -31.41
N GLU A 18 50.97 74.29 -32.64
CA GLU A 18 49.77 73.67 -33.22
C GLU A 18 49.97 72.16 -33.44
N GLY A 19 51.13 71.74 -33.95
CA GLY A 19 51.49 70.32 -34.13
C GLY A 19 51.42 69.51 -32.84
N ASP A 20 51.95 70.05 -31.74
CA ASP A 20 51.92 69.42 -30.41
C ASP A 20 50.49 69.26 -29.86
N TRP A 21 49.59 70.21 -30.15
CA TRP A 21 48.19 70.11 -29.75
C TRP A 21 47.45 68.99 -30.50
N TYR A 22 47.67 68.88 -31.81
CA TYR A 22 47.09 67.79 -32.61
C TYR A 22 47.63 66.41 -32.21
N GLU A 23 48.93 66.30 -31.88
CA GLU A 23 49.52 65.04 -31.40
C GLU A 23 48.95 64.61 -30.04
N ASN A 24 48.78 65.56 -29.12
CA ASN A 24 48.21 65.28 -27.80
C ASN A 24 46.73 64.87 -27.88
N ASP A 25 45.92 65.53 -28.71
CA ASP A 25 44.52 65.15 -28.94
C ASP A 25 44.40 63.78 -29.61
N LEU A 26 45.30 63.46 -30.54
CA LEU A 26 45.36 62.13 -31.18
C LEU A 26 45.76 61.04 -30.17
N GLN A 27 46.73 61.31 -29.30
CA GLN A 27 47.12 60.39 -28.23
C GLN A 27 45.97 60.17 -27.24
N LEU A 28 45.26 61.23 -26.84
CA LEU A 28 44.10 61.13 -25.95
C LEU A 28 42.97 60.30 -26.59
N ALA A 29 42.69 60.52 -27.87
CA ALA A 29 41.71 59.73 -28.62
C ALA A 29 42.11 58.24 -28.69
N ALA A 30 43.39 57.95 -28.88
CA ALA A 30 43.92 56.59 -28.88
C ALA A 30 43.83 55.92 -27.49
N GLU A 31 44.13 56.66 -26.41
CA GLU A 31 44.01 56.16 -25.03
C GLU A 31 42.55 55.88 -24.65
N LEU A 32 41.63 56.77 -25.02
CA LEU A 32 40.18 56.56 -24.84
C LEU A 32 39.68 55.37 -25.68
N GLY A 33 40.13 55.26 -26.93
CA GLY A 33 39.81 54.12 -27.79
C GLY A 33 40.31 52.79 -27.19
N LYS A 34 41.53 52.78 -26.65
CA LYS A 34 42.10 51.62 -25.96
C LYS A 34 41.28 51.26 -24.72
N ALA A 35 40.94 52.23 -23.87
CA ALA A 35 40.14 52.00 -22.67
C ALA A 35 38.73 51.48 -22.99
N LEU A 36 38.09 52.00 -24.04
CA LEU A 36 36.80 51.52 -24.52
C LEU A 36 36.89 50.08 -25.04
N LEU A 37 37.93 49.75 -25.81
CA LEU A 37 38.15 48.39 -26.30
C LEU A 37 38.44 47.42 -25.15
N GLU A 38 39.22 47.83 -24.15
CA GLU A 38 39.51 47.03 -22.96
C GLU A 38 38.24 46.77 -22.14
N ARG A 39 37.45 47.81 -21.88
CA ARG A 39 36.12 47.68 -21.24
C ARG A 39 35.19 46.79 -22.06
N ASN A 40 35.19 46.91 -23.39
CA ASN A 40 34.34 46.07 -24.24
C ASN A 40 34.77 44.60 -24.17
N ARG A 41 36.07 44.30 -24.22
CA ARG A 41 36.60 42.94 -24.02
C ARG A 41 36.25 42.37 -22.64
N GLU A 42 36.31 43.18 -21.59
CA GLU A 42 35.89 42.77 -20.24
C GLU A 42 34.40 42.43 -20.19
N LEU A 43 33.56 43.25 -20.82
CA LEU A 43 32.12 43.00 -20.91
C LEU A 43 31.82 41.74 -21.72
N GLU A 44 32.52 41.50 -22.82
CA GLU A 44 32.42 40.26 -23.60
C GLU A 44 32.84 39.04 -22.77
N ALA A 45 33.96 39.14 -22.04
CA ALA A 45 34.42 38.07 -21.16
C ALA A 45 33.40 37.78 -20.03
N GLN A 46 32.81 38.81 -19.44
CA GLN A 46 31.75 38.67 -18.43
C GLN A 46 30.48 38.06 -19.03
N LEU A 47 30.08 38.46 -20.24
CA LEU A 47 28.94 37.88 -20.94
C LEU A 47 29.14 36.38 -21.18
N ILE A 48 30.31 35.99 -21.70
CA ILE A 48 30.66 34.58 -21.94
C ILE A 48 30.65 33.80 -20.62
N HIS A 49 31.22 34.37 -19.56
CA HIS A 49 31.22 33.73 -18.24
C HIS A 49 29.81 33.51 -17.70
N VAL A 50 28.92 34.51 -17.80
CA VAL A 50 27.52 34.38 -17.39
C VAL A 50 26.78 33.37 -18.26
N GLN A 51 27.04 33.32 -19.57
CA GLN A 51 26.46 32.32 -20.47
C GLN A 51 26.89 30.89 -20.09
N GLN A 52 28.16 30.70 -19.72
CA GLN A 52 28.69 29.42 -19.24
C GLN A 52 27.99 28.97 -17.94
N ILE A 53 27.88 29.85 -16.95
CA ILE A 53 27.18 29.56 -15.69
C ILE A 53 25.71 29.24 -15.97
N ASN A 54 25.05 29.99 -16.86
CA ASN A 54 23.66 29.73 -17.22
C ASN A 54 23.48 28.35 -17.87
N ALA A 55 24.44 27.93 -18.71
CA ALA A 55 24.43 26.59 -19.31
C ALA A 55 24.61 25.49 -18.25
N GLU A 56 25.52 25.67 -17.29
CA GLU A 56 25.72 24.74 -16.18
C GLU A 56 24.47 24.63 -15.30
N GLN A 57 23.86 25.76 -14.94
CA GLN A 57 22.60 25.80 -14.19
C GLN A 57 21.45 25.12 -14.92
N LYS A 58 21.38 25.23 -16.26
CA LYS A 58 20.39 24.50 -17.06
C LYS A 58 20.56 23.00 -16.95
N LEU A 59 21.80 22.49 -17.04
CA LEU A 59 22.08 21.06 -16.87
C LEU A 59 21.75 20.57 -15.46
N GLU A 60 22.02 21.38 -14.43
CA GLU A 60 21.63 21.06 -13.05
C GLU A 60 20.12 20.98 -12.89
N MET A 61 19.37 21.96 -13.43
CA MET A 61 17.90 21.92 -13.41
C MET A 61 17.36 20.67 -14.11
N GLU A 62 17.91 20.29 -15.26
CA GLU A 62 17.52 19.05 -15.95
C GLU A 62 17.82 17.80 -15.11
N TYR A 63 18.98 17.74 -14.48
CA TYR A 63 19.36 16.61 -13.63
C TYR A 63 18.42 16.47 -12.43
N LEU A 64 18.16 17.57 -11.72
CA LEU A 64 17.22 17.58 -10.60
C LEU A 64 15.80 17.23 -11.06
N THR A 65 15.38 17.68 -12.25
CA THR A 65 14.08 17.32 -12.82
C THR A 65 13.99 15.82 -13.09
N ARG A 66 15.02 15.22 -13.70
CA ARG A 66 15.09 13.76 -13.91
C ARG A 66 15.08 12.98 -12.59
N GLN A 67 15.77 13.48 -11.57
CA GLN A 67 15.72 12.87 -10.23
C GLN A 67 14.30 12.93 -9.64
N LEU A 68 13.62 14.08 -9.75
CA LEU A 68 12.24 14.23 -9.28
C LEU A 68 11.27 13.31 -10.03
N GLU A 69 11.43 13.14 -11.33
CA GLU A 69 10.65 12.19 -12.14
C GLU A 69 10.86 10.75 -11.67
N SER A 70 12.11 10.32 -11.49
CA SER A 70 12.43 8.98 -10.95
C SER A 70 11.83 8.74 -9.56
N VAL A 71 11.85 9.76 -8.68
CA VAL A 71 11.20 9.67 -7.37
C VAL A 71 9.67 9.58 -7.51
N LYS A 72 9.07 10.30 -8.45
CA LYS A 72 7.62 10.18 -8.73
C LYS A 72 7.27 8.78 -9.23
N ASP A 73 8.01 8.23 -10.18
CA ASP A 73 7.78 6.89 -10.72
C ASP A 73 7.89 5.81 -9.63
N THR A 74 8.88 5.92 -8.75
CA THR A 74 9.03 4.98 -7.62
C THR A 74 7.92 5.15 -6.58
N MET A 75 7.46 6.38 -6.32
CA MET A 75 6.33 6.64 -5.45
C MET A 75 5.02 6.09 -6.04
N GLU A 76 4.78 6.26 -7.34
CA GLU A 76 3.63 5.68 -8.04
C GLU A 76 3.66 4.15 -8.01
N SER A 77 4.81 3.55 -8.29
CA SER A 77 5.00 2.09 -8.18
C SER A 77 4.72 1.59 -6.76
N LYS A 78 5.22 2.30 -5.74
CA LYS A 78 4.97 2.00 -4.33
C LYS A 78 3.48 2.09 -3.98
N ASN A 79 2.77 3.11 -4.46
CA ASN A 79 1.33 3.24 -4.26
C ASN A 79 0.55 2.08 -4.91
N ARG A 80 0.91 1.68 -6.14
CA ARG A 80 0.30 0.52 -6.80
C ARG A 80 0.50 -0.78 -6.02
N MET A 81 1.70 -0.99 -5.47
CA MET A 81 1.97 -2.14 -4.60
C MET A 81 1.14 -2.11 -3.32
N TYR A 82 0.95 -0.94 -2.70
CA TYR A 82 0.08 -0.81 -1.53
C TYR A 82 -1.37 -1.12 -1.84
N GLU A 83 -1.90 -0.60 -2.95
CA GLU A 83 -3.25 -0.94 -3.39
C GLU A 83 -3.42 -2.44 -3.67
N GLU A 84 -2.39 -3.10 -4.20
CA GLU A 84 -2.39 -4.54 -4.43
C GLU A 84 -2.32 -5.35 -3.14
N VAL A 85 -1.51 -4.93 -2.17
CA VAL A 85 -1.48 -5.53 -0.84
C VAL A 85 -2.82 -5.37 -0.13
N ASP A 86 -3.46 -4.19 -0.23
CA ASP A 86 -4.78 -3.95 0.37
C ASP A 86 -5.87 -4.81 -0.29
N ARG A 87 -5.84 -4.96 -1.62
CA ARG A 87 -6.72 -5.89 -2.34
C ARG A 87 -6.52 -7.34 -1.88
N ASN A 88 -5.27 -7.80 -1.83
CA ASN A 88 -4.96 -9.16 -1.41
C ASN A 88 -5.34 -9.42 0.07
N ALA A 89 -5.14 -8.43 0.95
CA ALA A 89 -5.55 -8.54 2.35
C ALA A 89 -7.08 -8.71 2.47
N GLN A 90 -7.85 -7.92 1.73
CA GLN A 90 -9.31 -8.04 1.70
C GLN A 90 -9.76 -9.39 1.13
N GLU A 91 -9.13 -9.87 0.05
CA GLU A 91 -9.43 -11.19 -0.53
C GLU A 91 -9.17 -12.32 0.47
N VAL A 92 -8.04 -12.28 1.18
CA VAL A 92 -7.72 -13.27 2.21
C VAL A 92 -8.70 -13.20 3.37
N GLU A 93 -9.09 -12.01 3.83
CA GLU A 93 -10.11 -11.84 4.86
C GLU A 93 -11.47 -12.41 4.43
N ASN A 94 -11.89 -12.14 3.20
CA ASN A 94 -13.13 -12.67 2.63
C ASN A 94 -13.12 -14.20 2.54
N ILE A 95 -12.02 -14.78 2.05
CA ILE A 95 -11.84 -16.24 2.00
C ILE A 95 -11.86 -16.83 3.41
N ASN A 96 -11.19 -16.20 4.37
CA ASN A 96 -11.16 -16.66 5.75
C ASN A 96 -12.56 -16.61 6.39
N GLN A 97 -13.32 -15.53 6.20
CA GLN A 97 -14.70 -15.43 6.67
C GLN A 97 -15.58 -16.55 6.08
N LYS A 98 -15.45 -16.81 4.77
CA LYS A 98 -16.16 -17.92 4.11
C LYS A 98 -15.79 -19.27 4.72
N LEU A 99 -14.49 -19.56 4.90
CA LEU A 99 -14.02 -20.80 5.51
C LEU A 99 -14.52 -20.96 6.96
N VAL A 100 -14.63 -19.87 7.73
CA VAL A 100 -15.19 -19.89 9.08
C VAL A 100 -16.68 -20.25 9.06
N ILE A 101 -17.44 -19.68 8.11
CA ILE A 101 -18.86 -20.00 7.92
C ILE A 101 -19.03 -21.46 7.53
N ASP A 102 -18.27 -21.94 6.55
CA ASP A 102 -18.30 -23.34 6.09
C ASP A 102 -17.91 -24.30 7.22
N SER A 103 -16.85 -23.99 7.97
CA SER A 103 -16.43 -24.76 9.14
C SER A 103 -17.53 -24.82 10.21
N LYS A 104 -18.25 -23.73 10.44
CA LYS A 104 -19.38 -23.70 11.37
C LYS A 104 -20.56 -24.54 10.87
N ALA A 105 -20.87 -24.48 9.57
CA ALA A 105 -21.89 -25.33 8.95
C ALA A 105 -21.53 -26.82 9.03
N ASP A 106 -20.27 -27.18 8.80
CA ASP A 106 -19.78 -28.55 8.91
C ASP A 106 -19.83 -29.05 10.36
N LYS A 107 -19.42 -28.24 11.34
CA LYS A 107 -19.57 -28.56 12.78
C LYS A 107 -21.02 -28.86 13.14
N GLN A 108 -21.97 -28.02 12.71
CA GLN A 108 -23.39 -28.28 12.95
C GLN A 108 -23.88 -29.56 12.28
N ARG A 109 -23.36 -29.90 11.10
CA ARG A 109 -23.69 -31.18 10.42
C ARG A 109 -23.14 -32.36 11.21
N ILE A 110 -21.90 -32.28 11.69
CA ILE A 110 -21.28 -33.31 12.53
C ILE A 110 -22.08 -33.49 13.81
N GLU A 111 -22.41 -32.42 14.53
CA GLU A 111 -23.21 -32.48 15.76
C GLU A 111 -24.55 -33.18 15.55
N LYS A 112 -25.28 -32.86 14.46
CA LYS A 112 -26.54 -33.53 14.12
C LYS A 112 -26.36 -35.03 13.88
N LEU A 113 -25.29 -35.41 13.17
CA LEU A 113 -24.98 -36.82 12.91
C LEU A 113 -24.57 -37.53 14.19
N CYS A 114 -23.77 -36.91 15.06
CA CYS A 114 -23.43 -37.45 16.37
C CYS A 114 -24.68 -37.70 17.22
N SER A 115 -25.59 -36.73 17.34
CA SER A 115 -26.86 -36.94 18.06
C SER A 115 -27.74 -38.02 17.42
N GLN A 116 -27.68 -38.21 16.10
CA GLN A 116 -28.37 -39.31 15.43
C GLN A 116 -27.75 -40.66 15.76
N VAL A 117 -26.42 -40.75 15.81
CA VAL A 117 -25.68 -41.96 16.21
C VAL A 117 -25.99 -42.31 17.65
N GLU A 118 -25.91 -41.37 18.59
CA GLU A 118 -26.27 -41.58 20.01
C GLU A 118 -27.70 -42.13 20.15
N ARG A 119 -28.67 -41.55 19.43
CA ARG A 119 -30.05 -42.06 19.41
C ARG A 119 -30.20 -43.45 18.81
N LEU A 120 -29.33 -43.85 17.89
CA LEU A 120 -29.32 -45.20 17.33
C LEU A 120 -28.67 -46.18 18.30
N GLU A 121 -27.60 -45.77 18.98
CA GLU A 121 -26.94 -46.54 20.04
C GLU A 121 -27.90 -46.80 21.20
N GLU A 122 -28.62 -45.79 21.69
CA GLU A 122 -29.67 -45.95 22.71
C GLU A 122 -30.73 -46.99 22.29
N LYS A 123 -31.18 -46.96 21.03
CA LYS A 123 -32.14 -47.93 20.50
C LYS A 123 -31.55 -49.33 20.40
N CYS A 124 -30.28 -49.46 20.03
CA CYS A 124 -29.58 -50.74 20.00
C CYS A 124 -29.46 -51.32 21.42
N ASP A 125 -29.09 -50.50 22.40
CA ASP A 125 -29.02 -50.89 23.82
C ASP A 125 -30.40 -51.30 24.36
N GLU A 126 -31.45 -50.55 24.03
CA GLU A 126 -32.83 -50.91 24.38
C GLU A 126 -33.26 -52.24 23.77
N LEU A 127 -32.97 -52.48 22.49
CA LEU A 127 -33.28 -53.72 21.80
C LEU A 127 -32.47 -54.89 22.36
N GLN A 128 -31.21 -54.66 22.70
CA GLN A 128 -30.35 -55.64 23.34
C GLN A 128 -30.87 -56.00 24.73
N LYS A 129 -31.27 -55.01 25.55
CA LYS A 129 -31.91 -55.24 26.84
C LYS A 129 -33.22 -56.04 26.72
N LYS A 130 -34.08 -55.69 25.75
CA LYS A 130 -35.32 -56.45 25.47
C LYS A 130 -35.01 -57.90 25.06
N MET A 131 -33.98 -58.13 24.26
CA MET A 131 -33.51 -59.48 23.90
C MET A 131 -33.01 -60.25 25.13
N GLU A 132 -32.20 -59.60 25.98
CA GLU A 132 -31.71 -60.19 27.22
C GLU A 132 -32.86 -60.54 28.18
N ASP A 133 -33.83 -59.65 28.37
CA ASP A 133 -35.04 -59.87 29.18
C ASP A 133 -35.86 -61.07 28.66
N VAL A 134 -36.09 -61.17 27.35
CA VAL A 134 -36.78 -62.32 26.74
C VAL A 134 -35.99 -63.61 26.92
N THR A 135 -34.67 -63.58 26.70
CA THR A 135 -33.83 -64.77 26.90
C THR A 135 -33.78 -65.20 28.37
N ALA A 136 -33.79 -64.25 29.32
CA ALA A 136 -33.85 -64.52 30.74
C ALA A 136 -35.22 -65.10 31.15
N ALA A 137 -36.31 -64.52 30.66
CA ALA A 137 -37.67 -65.03 30.87
C ALA A 137 -37.84 -66.45 30.31
N GLU A 138 -37.28 -66.74 29.14
CA GLU A 138 -37.31 -68.07 28.53
C GLU A 138 -36.49 -69.09 29.33
N ARG A 139 -35.29 -68.72 29.81
CA ARG A 139 -34.51 -69.57 30.73
C ARG A 139 -35.27 -69.87 32.01
N GLU A 140 -35.98 -68.89 32.57
CA GLU A 140 -36.78 -69.06 33.78
C GLU A 140 -38.00 -69.95 33.53
N ARG A 141 -38.71 -69.78 32.41
CA ARG A 141 -39.78 -70.70 31.98
C ARG A 141 -39.27 -72.12 31.83
N GLN A 142 -38.08 -72.34 31.26
CA GLN A 142 -37.49 -73.66 31.15
C GLN A 142 -37.12 -74.25 32.52
N ARG A 143 -36.63 -73.45 33.47
CA ARG A 143 -36.38 -73.88 34.86
C ARG A 143 -37.68 -74.27 35.55
N GLN A 144 -38.73 -73.46 35.42
CA GLN A 144 -40.06 -73.74 35.95
C GLN A 144 -40.68 -74.99 35.33
N MET A 145 -40.54 -75.19 34.01
CA MET A 145 -41.01 -76.41 33.34
C MET A 145 -40.25 -77.65 33.81
N LYS A 146 -38.93 -77.55 34.02
CA LYS A 146 -38.12 -78.63 34.61
C LYS A 146 -38.51 -78.90 36.06
N GLN A 147 -38.79 -77.86 36.84
CA GLN A 147 -39.22 -77.98 38.24
C GLN A 147 -40.63 -78.58 38.35
N GLN A 148 -41.60 -78.09 37.57
CA GLN A 148 -42.91 -78.70 37.42
C GLN A 148 -42.79 -80.16 36.97
N ASN A 149 -41.97 -80.51 35.97
CA ASN A 149 -41.81 -81.91 35.59
C ASN A 149 -41.23 -82.78 36.71
N LYS A 150 -40.40 -82.24 37.61
CA LYS A 150 -39.92 -82.94 38.81
C LYS A 150 -41.03 -83.05 39.87
N ASP A 151 -41.78 -81.99 40.10
CA ASP A 151 -42.88 -81.94 41.08
C ASP A 151 -44.08 -82.78 40.64
N THR A 152 -44.44 -82.78 39.36
CA THR A 152 -45.42 -83.69 38.75
C THR A 152 -44.97 -85.14 38.84
N ARG A 153 -43.67 -85.46 38.69
CA ARG A 153 -43.17 -86.82 38.94
C ARG A 153 -43.26 -87.22 40.42
N ARG A 154 -42.99 -86.29 41.34
CA ARG A 154 -43.15 -86.49 42.80
C ARG A 154 -44.61 -86.62 43.22
N ALA A 155 -45.51 -85.81 42.67
CA ALA A 155 -46.95 -85.91 42.90
C ALA A 155 -47.54 -87.20 42.31
N ARG A 156 -47.02 -87.66 41.17
CA ARG A 156 -47.44 -88.94 40.55
C ARG A 156 -46.94 -90.18 41.31
N SER A 157 -46.01 -90.03 42.25
CA SER A 157 -45.59 -91.09 43.18
C SER A 157 -46.39 -91.11 44.49
N LEU A 158 -47.27 -90.12 44.73
CA LEU A 158 -48.13 -90.02 45.92
C LEU A 158 -49.50 -89.38 45.58
N ALA A 159 -50.32 -90.03 44.76
CA ALA A 159 -51.78 -89.82 44.77
C ALA A 159 -52.50 -90.92 43.97
N ASN A 160 -53.09 -91.87 44.70
CA ASN A 160 -54.32 -92.56 44.29
C ASN A 160 -55.49 -91.92 45.04
N LEU A 161 -56.64 -91.92 44.36
CA LEU A 161 -58.02 -91.67 44.78
C LEU A 161 -58.60 -90.24 44.57
N PRO A 162 -59.79 -90.15 43.93
CA PRO A 162 -60.58 -88.94 43.84
C PRO A 162 -61.55 -88.86 45.03
N ASP A 163 -61.95 -87.65 45.44
CA ASP A 163 -63.21 -87.49 46.14
C ASP A 163 -63.90 -86.18 45.78
N ASN A 164 -65.20 -86.32 45.59
CA ASN A 164 -66.15 -85.35 45.10
C ASN A 164 -66.90 -84.80 46.31
N LYS A 165 -66.79 -83.50 46.60
CA LYS A 165 -67.77 -82.79 47.44
C LYS A 165 -68.02 -81.40 46.89
N GLU A 166 -69.26 -81.25 46.44
CA GLU A 166 -70.02 -80.01 46.38
C GLU A 166 -69.75 -79.15 47.63
N ASN A 167 -69.57 -77.84 47.48
CA ASN A 167 -70.63 -76.89 47.79
C ASN A 167 -70.17 -75.46 47.49
N ARG A 168 -71.18 -74.66 47.17
CA ARG A 168 -71.22 -73.21 47.03
C ARG A 168 -70.27 -72.46 47.97
N ASP A 169 -69.58 -71.47 47.41
CA ASP A 169 -69.63 -70.13 48.00
C ASP A 169 -69.34 -69.06 46.96
N VAL A 170 -70.29 -68.14 46.85
CA VAL A 170 -70.22 -66.91 46.08
C VAL A 170 -69.18 -66.02 46.76
N LYS A 171 -67.93 -66.08 46.30
CA LYS A 171 -66.93 -65.09 46.68
C LYS A 171 -66.98 -63.93 45.70
N PHE A 172 -67.56 -62.84 46.19
CA PHE A 172 -67.40 -61.48 45.70
C PHE A 172 -65.93 -61.21 45.38
N GLU A 173 -65.51 -61.39 44.13
CA GLU A 173 -64.28 -60.78 43.63
C GLU A 173 -64.61 -59.31 43.45
N LYS A 174 -64.20 -58.54 44.45
CA LYS A 174 -64.17 -57.09 44.51
C LYS A 174 -63.82 -56.55 43.12
N ILE A 175 -64.81 -56.00 42.41
CA ILE A 175 -64.60 -55.15 41.24
C ILE A 175 -63.82 -53.94 41.76
N HIS A 176 -62.50 -54.07 41.74
CA HIS A 176 -61.61 -52.94 41.86
C HIS A 176 -61.72 -52.23 40.52
N TRP A 177 -62.44 -51.11 40.51
CA TRP A 177 -62.29 -50.07 39.53
C TRP A 177 -60.88 -49.47 39.69
N THR A 178 -59.84 -50.25 39.39
CA THR A 178 -58.57 -49.64 38.99
C THR A 178 -58.88 -48.97 37.67
N TYR A 179 -59.05 -47.65 37.74
CA TYR A 179 -58.61 -46.68 36.75
C TYR A 179 -57.91 -47.35 35.57
N ASN A 180 -58.70 -47.78 34.58
CA ASN A 180 -58.18 -48.52 33.46
C ASN A 180 -57.56 -47.48 32.52
N ASP A 181 -56.23 -47.45 32.48
CA ASP A 181 -55.44 -46.60 31.57
C ASP A 181 -55.64 -47.01 30.08
N ASN A 182 -56.54 -47.96 29.80
CA ASN A 182 -56.89 -48.47 28.48
C ASN A 182 -57.70 -47.49 27.61
N PHE A 183 -58.09 -46.31 28.12
CA PHE A 183 -58.72 -45.27 27.29
C PHE A 183 -57.72 -44.35 26.56
N LYS A 184 -56.41 -44.56 26.71
CA LYS A 184 -55.39 -43.82 25.93
C LYS A 184 -55.32 -44.25 24.46
N ASN A 185 -55.97 -45.36 24.10
CA ASN A 185 -55.99 -45.92 22.74
C ASN A 185 -57.40 -45.98 22.14
N LEU A 186 -58.28 -45.03 22.47
CA LEU A 186 -59.49 -44.85 21.66
C LEU A 186 -59.03 -44.31 20.30
N PRO A 187 -59.39 -44.96 19.16
CA PRO A 187 -59.03 -44.43 17.85
C PRO A 187 -59.59 -43.02 17.75
N LEU A 188 -58.67 -42.07 17.60
CA LEU A 188 -58.99 -40.67 17.52
C LEU A 188 -60.06 -40.49 16.43
N ASN A 189 -61.11 -39.72 16.72
CA ASN A 189 -62.19 -39.44 15.77
C ASN A 189 -61.58 -39.08 14.41
N PRO A 190 -61.99 -39.68 13.27
CA PRO A 190 -61.36 -39.44 11.96
C PRO A 190 -61.18 -37.95 11.62
N TYR A 191 -62.11 -37.11 12.08
CA TYR A 191 -62.04 -35.66 11.94
C TYR A 191 -60.93 -35.00 12.78
N GLU A 192 -60.62 -35.50 13.97
CA GLU A 192 -59.52 -34.98 14.80
C GLU A 192 -58.15 -35.34 14.22
N VAL A 193 -58.04 -36.49 13.54
CA VAL A 193 -56.81 -36.88 12.82
C VAL A 193 -56.60 -35.95 11.63
N GLU A 194 -57.67 -35.68 10.89
CA GLU A 194 -57.65 -34.75 9.76
C GLU A 194 -57.32 -33.32 10.19
N ILE A 195 -57.90 -32.84 11.29
CA ILE A 195 -57.56 -31.52 11.86
C ILE A 195 -56.08 -31.44 12.23
N ARG A 196 -55.51 -32.50 12.81
CA ARG A 196 -54.07 -32.55 13.10
C ARG A 196 -53.21 -32.55 11.84
N ASN A 197 -53.60 -33.32 10.82
CA ASN A 197 -52.90 -33.35 9.53
C ASN A 197 -52.95 -31.98 8.84
N LEU A 198 -54.12 -31.33 8.81
CA LEU A 198 -54.27 -29.98 8.26
C LEU A 198 -53.46 -28.94 9.04
N GLN A 199 -53.41 -29.05 10.37
CA GLN A 199 -52.55 -28.19 11.20
C GLN A 199 -51.06 -28.41 10.90
N GLU A 200 -50.63 -29.64 10.68
CA GLU A 200 -49.26 -29.99 10.28
C GLU A 200 -48.92 -29.39 8.90
N VAL A 201 -49.82 -29.56 7.92
CA VAL A 201 -49.67 -28.99 6.57
C VAL A 201 -49.64 -27.47 6.60
N ILE A 202 -50.49 -26.82 7.41
CA ILE A 202 -50.46 -25.36 7.59
C ILE A 202 -49.12 -24.92 8.21
N LYS A 203 -48.59 -25.65 9.18
CA LYS A 203 -47.27 -25.35 9.76
C LYS A 203 -46.16 -25.50 8.72
N GLN A 204 -46.19 -26.57 7.94
CA GLN A 204 -45.22 -26.81 6.85
C GLN A 204 -45.31 -25.73 5.77
N MET A 205 -46.52 -25.36 5.34
CA MET A 205 -46.73 -24.30 4.35
C MET A 205 -46.28 -22.92 4.86
N LYS A 206 -46.49 -22.61 6.15
CA LYS A 206 -45.98 -21.38 6.77
C LYS A 206 -44.45 -21.38 6.85
N ALA A 207 -43.83 -22.51 7.18
CA ALA A 207 -42.39 -22.65 7.17
C ALA A 207 -41.82 -22.49 5.75
N GLN A 208 -42.46 -23.11 4.76
CA GLN A 208 -42.10 -22.99 3.35
C GLN A 208 -42.22 -21.55 2.86
N GLN A 209 -43.31 -20.85 3.20
CA GLN A 209 -43.50 -19.43 2.86
C GLN A 209 -42.42 -18.53 3.47
N LEU A 210 -41.94 -18.82 4.69
CA LEU A 210 -40.84 -18.07 5.31
C LEU A 210 -39.49 -18.34 4.63
N LEU A 211 -39.25 -19.56 4.16
CA LEU A 211 -38.04 -19.90 3.40
C LEU A 211 -38.07 -19.23 2.03
N ASP A 212 -39.20 -19.28 1.33
CA ASP A 212 -39.35 -18.67 0.01
C ASP A 212 -39.36 -17.14 0.08
N ARG A 213 -39.79 -16.55 1.21
CA ARG A 213 -39.61 -15.12 1.47
C ARG A 213 -38.13 -14.78 1.63
N ARG A 214 -37.38 -15.53 2.45
CA ARG A 214 -35.94 -15.31 2.62
C ARG A 214 -35.17 -15.46 1.30
N LYS A 215 -35.45 -16.51 0.53
CA LYS A 215 -34.83 -16.70 -0.79
C LYS A 215 -35.13 -15.54 -1.75
N ARG A 216 -36.35 -15.00 -1.71
CA ARG A 216 -36.69 -13.80 -2.50
C ARG A 216 -35.90 -12.59 -2.02
N ASP A 217 -35.86 -12.36 -0.71
CA ASP A 217 -35.09 -11.26 -0.13
C ASP A 217 -33.59 -11.38 -0.48
N ASP A 218 -33.01 -12.59 -0.44
CA ASP A 218 -31.61 -12.86 -0.84
C ASP A 218 -31.39 -12.58 -2.33
N LEU A 219 -32.28 -13.06 -3.21
CA LEU A 219 -32.20 -12.79 -4.65
C LEU A 219 -32.40 -11.30 -4.97
N ASP A 220 -33.29 -10.60 -4.26
CA ASP A 220 -33.50 -9.16 -4.42
C ASP A 220 -32.23 -8.38 -4.05
N THR A 221 -31.49 -8.82 -3.01
CA THR A 221 -30.18 -8.23 -2.69
C THR A 221 -29.13 -8.51 -3.76
N GLU A 222 -29.07 -9.73 -4.31
CA GLU A 222 -28.15 -10.07 -5.40
C GLU A 222 -28.44 -9.24 -6.66
N VAL A 223 -29.72 -9.08 -7.02
CA VAL A 223 -30.14 -8.24 -8.15
C VAL A 223 -29.77 -6.77 -7.92
N ALA A 224 -29.94 -6.25 -6.70
CA ALA A 224 -29.54 -4.89 -6.38
C ALA A 224 -28.02 -4.68 -6.53
N LEU A 225 -27.20 -5.60 -6.02
CA LEU A 225 -25.74 -5.55 -6.16
C LEU A 225 -25.30 -5.62 -7.63
N LEU A 226 -25.85 -6.58 -8.39
CA LEU A 226 -25.55 -6.70 -9.82
C LEU A 226 -25.98 -5.45 -10.60
N TRP A 227 -27.08 -4.81 -10.21
CA TRP A 227 -27.51 -3.56 -10.81
C TRP A 227 -26.52 -2.43 -10.53
N GLU A 228 -26.06 -2.27 -9.29
CA GLU A 228 -25.03 -1.30 -8.92
C GLU A 228 -23.71 -1.54 -9.68
N GLU A 229 -23.25 -2.79 -9.75
CA GLU A 229 -22.07 -3.17 -10.53
C GLU A 229 -22.22 -2.84 -12.02
N ASN A 230 -23.38 -3.15 -12.60
CA ASN A 230 -23.64 -2.87 -14.00
C ASN A 230 -23.65 -1.36 -14.28
N THR A 231 -24.28 -0.56 -13.43
CA THR A 231 -24.23 0.92 -13.56
C THR A 231 -22.80 1.47 -13.42
N SER A 232 -21.99 0.91 -12.51
CA SER A 232 -20.58 1.27 -12.36
C SER A 232 -19.76 0.92 -13.61
N LEU A 233 -20.00 -0.25 -14.21
CA LEU A 233 -19.38 -0.65 -15.47
C LEU A 233 -19.81 0.25 -16.64
N GLU A 234 -21.08 0.60 -16.74
CA GLU A 234 -21.60 1.55 -17.74
C GLU A 234 -20.89 2.92 -17.62
N ILE A 235 -20.71 3.44 -16.40
CA ILE A 235 -19.97 4.69 -16.16
C ILE A 235 -18.51 4.56 -16.61
N LYS A 236 -17.83 3.45 -16.27
CA LYS A 236 -16.44 3.20 -16.69
C LYS A 236 -16.32 3.13 -18.21
N ILE A 237 -17.25 2.45 -18.88
CA ILE A 237 -17.30 2.39 -20.35
C ILE A 237 -17.45 3.80 -20.91
N ARG A 238 -18.35 4.62 -20.36
CA ARG A 238 -18.53 6.01 -20.83
C ARG A 238 -17.26 6.84 -20.69
N ILE A 239 -16.52 6.71 -19.59
CA ILE A 239 -15.24 7.40 -19.39
C ILE A 239 -14.22 6.93 -20.43
N LEU A 240 -14.12 5.63 -20.67
CA LEU A 240 -13.21 5.07 -21.67
C LEU A 240 -13.59 5.50 -23.10
N GLU A 241 -14.88 5.61 -23.42
CA GLU A 241 -15.35 6.16 -24.69
C GLU A 241 -14.97 7.64 -24.84
N GLU A 242 -15.12 8.45 -23.79
CA GLU A 242 -14.67 9.84 -23.75
C GLU A 242 -13.15 9.94 -23.93
N ASP A 243 -12.36 9.09 -23.27
CA ASP A 243 -10.91 9.01 -23.44
C ASP A 243 -10.50 8.60 -24.85
N LEU A 244 -11.22 7.66 -25.45
CA LEU A 244 -10.97 7.21 -26.82
C LEU A 244 -11.24 8.33 -27.82
N VAL A 245 -12.29 9.14 -27.60
CA VAL A 245 -12.54 10.35 -28.40
C VAL A 245 -11.40 11.35 -28.22
N ARG A 246 -10.95 11.62 -26.97
CA ARG A 246 -9.80 12.49 -26.70
C ARG A 246 -8.52 12.01 -27.40
N TYR A 247 -8.24 10.71 -27.35
CA TYR A 247 -7.10 10.11 -28.01
C TYR A 247 -7.15 10.29 -29.52
N LYS A 248 -8.32 10.07 -30.14
CA LYS A 248 -8.52 10.31 -31.59
C LYS A 248 -8.30 11.77 -31.95
N THR A 249 -8.82 12.72 -31.17
CA THR A 249 -8.59 14.15 -31.45
C THR A 249 -7.11 14.51 -31.33
N LEU A 250 -6.41 13.99 -30.33
CA LEU A 250 -4.96 14.21 -30.18
C LEU A 250 -4.18 13.57 -31.33
N GLN A 251 -4.59 12.39 -31.79
CA GLN A 251 -3.98 11.72 -32.94
C GLN A 251 -4.16 12.55 -34.22
N ASP A 252 -5.37 13.09 -34.45
CA ASP A 252 -5.65 13.96 -35.59
C ASP A 252 -4.81 15.24 -35.52
N ASP A 253 -4.66 15.84 -34.33
CA ASP A 253 -3.85 17.04 -34.14
C ASP A 253 -2.36 16.75 -34.33
N ILE A 254 -1.85 15.60 -33.86
CA ILE A 254 -0.49 15.13 -34.17
C ILE A 254 -0.31 14.95 -35.68
N GLN A 255 -1.31 14.40 -36.39
CA GLN A 255 -1.26 14.27 -37.84
C GLN A 255 -1.24 15.63 -38.55
N LYS A 256 -2.05 16.60 -38.11
CA LYS A 256 -2.02 17.97 -38.64
C LYS A 256 -0.67 18.63 -38.44
N ILE A 257 -0.11 18.59 -37.23
CA ILE A 257 1.22 19.12 -36.92
C ILE A 257 2.30 18.45 -37.78
N LYS A 258 2.18 17.14 -38.02
CA LYS A 258 3.09 16.39 -38.90
C LYS A 258 3.00 16.82 -40.37
N MET A 259 1.81 17.14 -40.86
CA MET A 259 1.59 17.70 -42.21
C MET A 259 2.13 19.13 -42.31
N GLU A 260 1.86 19.98 -41.31
CA GLU A 260 2.36 21.37 -41.22
C GLU A 260 3.90 21.42 -41.13
N ALA A 261 4.52 20.47 -40.43
CA ALA A 261 5.97 20.33 -40.34
C ALA A 261 6.62 19.79 -41.64
N GLY A 262 5.86 19.60 -42.73
CA GLY A 262 6.38 19.18 -44.04
C GLY A 262 6.95 17.74 -44.07
N ARG A 263 6.58 16.90 -43.10
CA ARG A 263 7.05 15.50 -43.00
C ARG A 263 6.14 14.48 -43.67
N TYR A 264 4.95 14.88 -44.11
CA TYR A 264 3.96 14.01 -44.75
C TYR A 264 3.28 14.73 -45.91
N CYS A 265 2.97 14.01 -46.99
CA CYS A 265 2.32 14.57 -48.18
C CYS A 265 0.83 14.87 -47.93
N ILE A 266 0.39 16.09 -48.25
CA ILE A 266 -0.99 16.58 -48.03
C ILE A 266 -2.03 15.78 -48.84
N LYS A 267 -1.66 15.21 -49.99
CA LYS A 267 -2.61 14.50 -50.88
C LYS A 267 -2.74 13.00 -50.59
N CYS A 268 -1.67 12.34 -50.13
CA CYS A 268 -1.66 10.89 -49.93
C CYS A 268 -1.34 10.44 -48.49
N GLY A 269 -0.99 11.36 -47.60
CA GLY A 269 -0.72 11.08 -46.17
C GLY A 269 0.52 10.23 -45.90
N GLN A 270 1.34 9.95 -46.92
CA GLN A 270 2.58 9.18 -46.79
C GLN A 270 3.70 10.05 -46.22
N GLU A 271 4.56 9.43 -45.41
CA GLU A 271 5.74 10.07 -44.80
C GLU A 271 6.74 10.41 -45.91
N ILE A 272 7.07 11.70 -46.04
CA ILE A 272 8.08 12.17 -46.99
C ILE A 272 9.43 11.77 -46.40
N THR A 273 9.98 10.67 -46.88
CA THR A 273 11.28 10.19 -46.44
C THR A 273 12.37 11.22 -46.76
N LYS A 274 13.45 11.25 -45.97
CA LYS A 274 14.59 12.18 -46.18
C LYS A 274 15.19 12.11 -47.60
N GLU A 275 14.94 11.02 -48.34
CA GLU A 275 15.34 10.86 -49.74
C GLU A 275 14.41 11.56 -50.73
N GLU A 276 13.12 11.71 -50.40
CA GLU A 276 12.13 12.42 -51.23
C GLU A 276 12.11 13.93 -50.93
N GLN A 277 12.37 14.34 -49.69
CA GLN A 277 12.61 15.76 -49.36
C GLN A 277 13.82 16.30 -50.14
N ASN A 278 14.89 15.50 -50.28
CA ASN A 278 16.05 15.83 -51.10
C ASN A 278 15.78 15.82 -52.62
N LYS A 279 14.70 15.20 -53.09
CA LYS A 279 14.30 15.23 -54.51
C LYS A 279 13.40 16.44 -54.80
N ILE A 280 12.50 16.78 -53.88
CA ILE A 280 11.65 17.97 -53.98
C ILE A 280 12.48 19.25 -53.84
N SER A 281 13.48 19.27 -52.96
CA SER A 281 14.47 20.37 -52.87
C SER A 281 15.47 20.41 -54.04
N LYS A 282 15.43 19.42 -54.96
CA LYS A 282 16.26 19.37 -56.18
C LYS A 282 15.46 19.61 -57.46
N GLU A 283 14.16 19.88 -57.38
CA GLU A 283 13.46 20.46 -58.53
C GLU A 283 13.77 21.96 -58.55
N PRO A 284 14.49 22.44 -59.58
CA PRO A 284 14.71 23.87 -59.74
C PRO A 284 13.40 24.49 -60.21
N GLU A 285 12.61 25.05 -59.29
CA GLU A 285 11.74 26.16 -59.67
C GLU A 285 12.67 27.33 -60.01
N ASN A 286 12.95 27.46 -61.30
CA ASN A 286 13.58 28.63 -61.89
C ASN A 286 12.71 29.85 -61.58
N ASP A 287 13.18 30.69 -60.67
CA ASP A 287 13.13 32.15 -60.76
C ASP A 287 14.22 32.69 -59.84
N ASP A 288 15.43 32.80 -60.39
CA ASP A 288 16.58 33.49 -59.78
C ASP A 288 16.25 34.96 -59.47
N PRO A 289 16.90 35.56 -58.47
CA PRO A 289 18.11 36.29 -58.82
C PRO A 289 19.35 35.79 -58.07
N GLU A 290 20.43 35.65 -58.85
CA GLU A 290 21.83 35.36 -58.52
C GLU A 290 22.31 35.87 -57.14
N ILE A 291 23.07 35.03 -56.42
CA ILE A 291 24.34 35.37 -55.74
C ILE A 291 25.11 34.06 -55.41
N GLY A 292 26.27 33.86 -56.06
CA GLY A 292 27.51 33.29 -55.50
C GLY A 292 27.61 31.80 -55.20
N ASP A 293 28.12 31.02 -56.17
CA ASP A 293 28.92 29.81 -55.90
C ASP A 293 30.11 30.15 -54.98
N GLU A 294 30.38 29.34 -53.94
CA GLU A 294 31.71 28.93 -53.42
C GLU A 294 31.57 28.24 -52.04
N GLY A 295 31.30 26.92 -52.01
CA GLY A 295 31.37 26.18 -50.75
C GLY A 295 31.32 24.67 -50.92
N LYS A 296 32.40 23.97 -50.53
CA LYS A 296 32.52 22.52 -50.63
C LYS A 296 32.53 21.87 -49.25
N LEU A 297 31.65 20.90 -49.04
CA LEU A 297 31.49 20.18 -47.77
C LEU A 297 32.36 18.93 -47.75
N VAL A 298 33.18 18.75 -46.71
CA VAL A 298 34.02 17.54 -46.52
C VAL A 298 33.70 16.89 -45.18
N LYS A 299 33.54 15.56 -45.19
CA LYS A 299 33.20 14.74 -44.02
C LYS A 299 34.45 14.04 -43.49
N LEU A 300 34.74 14.21 -42.20
CA LEU A 300 35.88 13.61 -41.50
C LEU A 300 35.51 12.22 -40.96
N GLU A 301 36.50 11.34 -40.84
CA GLU A 301 36.33 9.95 -40.38
C GLU A 301 35.94 9.83 -38.89
N SER A 302 36.11 10.90 -38.10
CA SER A 302 35.66 11.00 -36.70
C SER A 302 34.19 11.45 -36.54
N GLY A 303 33.44 11.57 -37.64
CA GLY A 303 31.99 11.82 -37.60
C GLY A 303 31.55 13.28 -37.68
N GLY A 304 32.46 14.22 -37.98
CA GLY A 304 32.14 15.65 -38.19
C GLY A 304 32.16 16.09 -39.66
N SER A 305 31.45 17.17 -40.00
CA SER A 305 31.46 17.79 -41.35
C SER A 305 31.95 19.24 -41.26
N LEU A 306 32.88 19.63 -42.13
CA LEU A 306 33.39 21.01 -42.22
C LEU A 306 32.93 21.65 -43.54
N TYR A 307 32.48 22.90 -43.44
CA TYR A 307 32.07 23.73 -44.58
C TYR A 307 32.99 24.94 -44.68
N GLY A 308 33.53 25.19 -45.87
CA GLY A 308 34.41 26.33 -46.09
C GLY A 308 34.96 26.37 -47.51
N ASN A 309 35.70 27.43 -47.80
CA ASN A 309 36.25 27.63 -49.12
C ASN A 309 37.43 26.66 -49.39
N GLY A 310 37.54 26.17 -50.63
CA GLY A 310 38.35 24.98 -50.99
C GLY A 310 39.85 25.05 -50.68
N GLU A 311 40.37 26.26 -50.43
CA GLU A 311 41.76 26.50 -50.06
C GLU A 311 42.02 26.42 -48.54
N CYS A 312 41.03 26.73 -47.70
CA CYS A 312 41.15 26.64 -46.24
C CYS A 312 41.13 25.18 -45.74
N LEU A 313 40.37 24.30 -46.40
CA LEU A 313 40.27 22.88 -46.04
C LEU A 313 41.55 22.07 -46.28
N LYS A 314 42.39 22.49 -47.24
CA LYS A 314 43.66 21.80 -47.54
C LYS A 314 44.75 22.05 -46.50
N LYS A 315 44.69 23.18 -45.77
CA LYS A 315 45.62 23.50 -44.67
C LYS A 315 45.27 22.72 -43.40
N VAL A 316 43.98 22.67 -43.03
CA VAL A 316 43.51 21.95 -41.83
C VAL A 316 43.71 20.43 -41.96
N ALA A 317 43.55 19.86 -43.16
CA ALA A 317 43.79 18.43 -43.39
C ALA A 317 45.28 18.02 -43.34
N MET A 318 46.21 18.96 -43.55
CA MET A 318 47.65 18.74 -43.41
C MET A 318 48.08 18.86 -41.94
N ASP A 319 47.55 19.85 -41.21
CA ASP A 319 47.88 20.07 -39.79
C ASP A 319 47.43 18.91 -38.88
N CYS A 320 46.30 18.24 -39.19
CA CYS A 320 45.89 17.03 -38.45
C CYS A 320 46.78 15.81 -38.67
N LYS A 321 47.63 15.82 -39.72
CA LYS A 321 48.56 14.72 -40.03
C LYS A 321 49.88 14.85 -39.28
N GLU A 322 50.30 16.08 -38.96
CA GLU A 322 51.54 16.36 -38.23
C GLU A 322 51.42 16.10 -36.72
N THR A 323 50.21 16.12 -36.15
CA THR A 323 49.98 15.85 -34.73
C THR A 323 49.92 14.36 -34.34
N MET A 324 49.99 13.43 -35.30
CA MET A 324 49.94 11.97 -35.02
C MET A 324 51.31 11.25 -35.04
N THR A 325 52.42 11.94 -35.30
CA THR A 325 53.76 11.31 -35.33
C THR A 325 54.53 11.39 -33.99
N ALA A 326 53.87 11.77 -32.90
CA ALA A 326 54.49 11.89 -31.58
C ALA A 326 53.78 11.04 -30.50
N ILE A 327 53.55 9.76 -30.76
CA ILE A 327 53.28 8.76 -29.71
C ILE A 327 54.01 7.48 -30.10
N GLU A 328 55.09 7.16 -29.38
CA GLU A 328 55.78 5.88 -29.47
C GLU A 328 54.84 4.73 -29.03
N PRO A 329 54.97 3.51 -29.59
CA PRO A 329 54.08 2.40 -29.28
C PRO A 329 54.33 1.88 -27.86
N ALA A 330 53.25 1.67 -27.11
CA ALA A 330 53.26 1.06 -25.79
C ALA A 330 53.60 -0.43 -25.84
N ASP A 331 54.55 -0.85 -25.00
CA ASP A 331 54.63 -2.21 -24.48
C ASP A 331 53.79 -2.28 -23.17
N ASP A 332 52.89 -3.27 -23.09
CA ASP A 332 51.95 -3.64 -22.03
C ASP A 332 50.48 -3.14 -22.13
N PRO A 333 49.51 -4.03 -22.49
CA PRO A 333 48.09 -3.68 -22.64
C PRO A 333 47.22 -3.78 -21.37
N ASP A 334 47.76 -4.11 -20.19
CA ASP A 334 46.91 -4.52 -19.04
C ASP A 334 46.70 -3.47 -17.92
N LYS A 335 46.99 -2.18 -18.13
CA LYS A 335 46.88 -1.17 -17.04
C LYS A 335 46.05 0.08 -17.28
N SER A 336 45.33 0.23 -18.39
CA SER A 336 44.57 1.46 -18.66
C SER A 336 43.04 1.33 -18.64
N SER A 337 42.49 0.24 -18.12
CA SER A 337 41.05 0.16 -17.83
C SER A 337 40.77 -0.38 -16.43
N VAL A 338 41.02 0.46 -15.42
CA VAL A 338 40.34 0.27 -14.13
C VAL A 338 38.86 0.56 -14.39
N SER A 339 38.13 -0.51 -14.74
CA SER A 339 36.71 -0.49 -15.06
C SER A 339 35.91 0.05 -13.87
N ILE A 340 34.97 0.96 -14.14
CA ILE A 340 34.00 1.54 -13.19
C ILE A 340 33.35 0.46 -12.30
N LEU A 341 33.22 -0.76 -12.82
CA LEU A 341 32.70 -1.92 -12.11
C LEU A 341 33.59 -2.37 -10.95
N ASN A 342 34.92 -2.31 -11.09
CA ASN A 342 35.87 -2.71 -10.04
C ASN A 342 35.93 -1.66 -8.90
N GLU A 343 35.71 -0.39 -9.24
CA GLU A 343 35.57 0.69 -8.26
C GLU A 343 34.23 0.57 -7.49
N LEU A 344 33.13 0.28 -8.19
CA LEU A 344 31.83 -0.03 -7.59
C LEU A 344 31.90 -1.26 -6.67
N GLU A 345 32.60 -2.31 -7.09
CA GLU A 345 32.79 -3.53 -6.29
C GLU A 345 33.60 -3.24 -5.01
N SER A 346 34.67 -2.44 -5.11
CA SER A 346 35.45 -1.98 -3.96
C SER A 346 34.61 -1.14 -2.98
N GLN A 347 33.75 -0.25 -3.49
CA GLN A 347 32.84 0.55 -2.67
C GLN A 347 31.78 -0.32 -1.97
N TYR A 348 31.22 -1.31 -2.65
CA TYR A 348 30.29 -2.28 -2.06
C TYR A 348 30.95 -3.12 -0.96
N GLN A 349 32.17 -3.62 -1.20
CA GLN A 349 32.92 -4.39 -0.21
C GLN A 349 33.28 -3.55 1.03
N SER A 350 33.60 -2.27 0.85
CA SER A 350 33.85 -1.33 1.95
C SER A 350 32.60 -1.07 2.79
N LEU A 351 31.44 -0.90 2.13
CA LEU A 351 30.15 -0.73 2.80
C LEU A 351 29.74 -1.99 3.56
N PHE A 352 29.92 -3.17 2.96
CA PHE A 352 29.64 -4.46 3.58
C PHE A 352 30.45 -4.65 4.87
N LYS A 353 31.77 -4.37 4.83
CA LYS A 353 32.64 -4.44 6.02
C LYS A 353 32.21 -3.48 7.14
N LYS A 354 31.71 -2.28 6.78
CA LYS A 354 31.17 -1.32 7.76
C LYS A 354 29.89 -1.83 8.41
N TYR A 355 28.98 -2.44 7.64
CA TYR A 355 27.78 -3.06 8.19
C TYR A 355 28.11 -4.27 9.07
N GLU A 356 29.06 -5.09 8.67
CA GLU A 356 29.53 -6.23 9.46
C GLU A 356 30.16 -5.78 10.79
N ALA A 357 30.97 -4.71 10.78
CA ALA A 357 31.53 -4.12 11.99
C ALA A 357 30.44 -3.51 12.92
N LEU A 358 29.36 -2.95 12.36
CA LEU A 358 28.21 -2.48 13.15
C LEU A 358 27.42 -3.63 13.76
N LEU A 359 27.23 -4.72 13.02
CA LEU A 359 26.60 -5.95 13.53
C LEU A 359 27.43 -6.62 14.63
N GLN A 360 28.76 -6.59 14.52
CA GLN A 360 29.66 -7.07 15.56
C GLN A 360 29.67 -6.15 16.81
N LYS A 361 29.56 -4.82 16.64
CA LYS A 361 29.40 -3.88 17.77
C LYS A 361 28.07 -4.05 18.50
N GLY A 362 27.00 -4.47 17.80
CA GLY A 362 25.72 -4.84 18.38
C GLY A 362 25.74 -6.20 19.12
N ARG A 363 26.79 -7.00 18.94
CA ARG A 363 27.03 -8.27 19.64
C ARG A 363 28.21 -8.14 20.61
N ARG A 364 28.11 -7.26 21.62
CA ARG A 364 28.97 -7.38 22.80
C ARG A 364 28.40 -8.46 23.72
N PRO A 365 29.18 -9.48 24.12
CA PRO A 365 28.75 -10.43 25.14
C PRO A 365 28.73 -9.70 26.48
N CYS A 366 27.56 -9.50 27.07
CA CYS A 366 27.46 -9.29 28.51
C CYS A 366 27.85 -10.60 29.19
N SER A 367 29.09 -10.68 29.65
CA SER A 367 29.52 -11.65 30.65
C SER A 367 28.79 -11.33 31.96
N PHE A 368 27.85 -12.19 32.37
CA PHE A 368 27.71 -12.74 33.73
C PHE A 368 26.33 -13.42 33.90
N ILE A 369 26.27 -14.73 33.66
CA ILE A 369 25.75 -15.80 34.53
C ILE A 369 25.76 -17.07 33.68
N GLN A 370 26.61 -18.01 34.08
CA GLN A 370 26.61 -19.40 33.60
C GLN A 370 25.38 -20.09 34.19
N HIS A 371 24.55 -20.67 33.33
CA HIS A 371 23.96 -21.98 33.60
C HIS A 371 23.80 -22.69 32.26
N GLU A 372 24.39 -23.89 32.23
CA GLU A 372 24.32 -24.89 31.18
C GLU A 372 22.85 -25.31 30.99
N ASP A 373 22.41 -25.52 29.75
CA ASP A 373 21.82 -26.79 29.29
C ASP A 373 21.29 -26.66 27.85
N GLU A 374 21.96 -27.44 27.00
CA GLU A 374 21.47 -28.28 25.90
C GLU A 374 20.31 -27.85 24.99
N ASP A 375 20.66 -27.93 23.69
CA ASP A 375 19.83 -28.28 22.54
C ASP A 375 18.74 -27.33 22.00
N ARG A 376 19.10 -26.79 20.84
CA ARG A 376 18.28 -26.35 19.71
C ARG A 376 16.93 -27.09 19.60
N HIS A 377 15.86 -26.33 19.41
CA HIS A 377 15.22 -26.09 18.10
C HIS A 377 13.81 -25.47 18.27
N LEU A 378 13.43 -24.63 17.29
CA LEU A 378 12.07 -24.19 16.95
C LEU A 378 11.40 -23.14 17.87
N ALA A 379 11.34 -21.89 17.38
CA ALA A 379 10.10 -21.16 17.09
C ALA A 379 10.32 -19.64 17.14
N HIS A 380 10.52 -18.99 16.00
CA HIS A 380 10.10 -17.60 15.87
C HIS A 380 8.74 -17.59 15.19
N LYS A 381 7.72 -17.73 16.04
CA LYS A 381 6.34 -17.38 15.74
C LYS A 381 6.23 -15.87 15.64
N GLU A 382 5.53 -15.44 14.61
CA GLU A 382 4.94 -14.14 14.47
C GLU A 382 3.86 -13.86 15.54
N VAL A 383 3.54 -12.57 15.67
CA VAL A 383 2.32 -11.93 16.19
C VAL A 383 1.98 -12.13 17.69
N GLN A 384 2.02 -11.03 18.46
CA GLN A 384 0.85 -10.69 19.31
C GLN A 384 0.79 -9.21 19.72
N THR A 385 -0.22 -8.59 19.13
CA THR A 385 -0.90 -7.34 19.43
C THR A 385 -1.15 -7.05 20.90
N LEU A 386 -1.09 -5.75 21.24
CA LEU A 386 -2.11 -5.03 22.01
C LEU A 386 -3.17 -5.91 22.67
N LEU A 387 -2.97 -6.30 23.93
CA LEU A 387 -4.01 -6.61 24.93
C LEU A 387 -3.38 -7.11 26.25
N LYS A 388 -2.78 -6.20 27.02
CA LYS A 388 -2.61 -6.37 28.48
C LYS A 388 -2.80 -5.04 29.21
N LEU A 389 -4.00 -4.48 29.07
CA LEU A 389 -4.53 -3.50 30.01
C LEU A 389 -5.54 -4.24 30.90
N HIS A 390 -5.06 -4.75 32.03
CA HIS A 390 -5.79 -5.00 33.29
C HIS A 390 -5.07 -6.07 34.15
N ARG A 391 -4.28 -5.62 35.14
CA ARG A 391 -4.47 -5.93 36.57
C ARG A 391 -3.23 -5.60 37.42
N ARG A 392 -3.53 -4.93 38.54
CA ARG A 392 -2.73 -4.72 39.77
C ARG A 392 -1.55 -3.76 39.63
N GLY A 393 -1.33 -2.82 40.53
CA GLY A 393 -1.94 -2.51 41.81
C GLY A 393 -1.07 -1.48 42.50
N ASP A 394 -1.72 -0.57 43.23
CA ASP A 394 -1.23 0.31 44.30
C ASP A 394 0.28 0.34 44.56
N PHE A 395 0.93 1.47 44.25
CA PHE A 395 1.98 2.01 45.10
C PHE A 395 1.90 3.55 45.08
N GLN A 396 1.63 4.11 46.26
CA GLN A 396 1.61 5.54 46.55
C GLN A 396 3.02 6.16 46.44
N PRO A 397 3.11 7.49 46.31
CA PRO A 397 4.34 8.21 46.03
C PRO A 397 5.10 8.56 47.31
N SER A 398 6.44 8.43 47.29
CA SER A 398 7.31 9.08 48.28
C SER A 398 8.28 10.01 47.58
N HIS A 399 8.12 11.30 47.83
CA HIS A 399 9.14 12.32 47.63
C HIS A 399 10.43 11.94 48.38
N GLY A 400 11.58 12.07 47.71
CA GLY A 400 12.90 11.95 48.33
C GLY A 400 13.97 12.34 47.34
N ALA A 401 14.46 13.57 47.45
CA ALA A 401 15.60 14.08 46.71
C ALA A 401 16.88 13.30 47.07
N CYS A 402 17.66 12.89 46.08
CA CYS A 402 19.11 12.72 46.24
C CYS A 402 19.77 12.79 44.86
N SER A 403 20.65 13.77 44.72
CA SER A 403 21.52 13.97 43.58
C SER A 403 22.59 12.89 43.54
N THR A 404 22.74 12.24 42.38
CA THR A 404 24.02 11.65 41.98
C THR A 404 24.17 11.83 40.48
N GLU A 405 25.14 12.65 40.12
CA GLU A 405 25.57 12.91 38.76
C GLU A 405 26.13 11.62 38.16
N GLY A 406 25.60 11.29 36.99
CA GLY A 406 26.00 10.18 36.16
C GLY A 406 25.31 10.39 34.82
N GLU A 407 25.95 11.20 33.97
CA GLU A 407 25.57 11.47 32.59
C GLU A 407 25.44 10.15 31.81
N PHE A 408 24.26 9.55 31.85
CA PHE A 408 23.78 8.76 30.74
C PHE A 408 23.05 9.72 29.81
N GLU A 409 23.73 10.16 28.75
CA GLU A 409 23.10 10.87 27.64
C GLU A 409 21.89 10.06 27.19
N SER A 410 20.69 10.58 27.50
CA SER A 410 19.47 10.02 26.97
C SER A 410 19.54 10.11 25.44
N PRO A 411 19.18 9.06 24.69
CA PRO A 411 19.25 9.07 23.25
C PRO A 411 18.55 10.32 22.66
N PRO A 412 19.08 10.92 21.57
CA PRO A 412 18.65 12.22 21.05
C PRO A 412 17.16 12.31 20.69
N TYR A 413 16.47 11.18 20.49
CA TYR A 413 15.02 11.19 20.29
C TYR A 413 14.26 11.57 21.58
N LYS A 414 14.76 11.25 22.77
CA LYS A 414 14.09 11.57 24.05
C LYS A 414 14.05 13.07 24.36
N THR A 415 15.08 13.82 23.96
CA THR A 415 15.09 15.29 24.10
C THR A 415 14.08 15.92 23.15
N ILE A 416 14.01 15.43 21.90
CA ILE A 416 13.01 15.84 20.91
C ILE A 416 11.59 15.58 21.42
N PHE A 417 11.31 14.40 21.97
CA PHE A 417 9.98 14.13 22.54
C PHE A 417 9.67 15.03 23.74
N ARG A 418 10.65 15.33 24.60
CA ARG A 418 10.44 16.30 25.70
C ARG A 418 10.09 17.68 25.18
N ASP A 419 10.78 18.15 24.15
CA ASP A 419 10.53 19.47 23.55
C ASP A 419 9.18 19.51 22.83
N ILE A 420 8.78 18.44 22.13
CA ILE A 420 7.45 18.31 21.52
C ILE A 420 6.35 18.34 22.59
N PHE A 421 6.51 17.60 23.69
CA PHE A 421 5.51 17.61 24.76
C PHE A 421 5.50 18.93 25.52
N ALA A 422 6.64 19.61 25.65
CA ALA A 422 6.71 20.94 26.26
C ALA A 422 6.03 22.00 25.38
N THR A 423 6.24 21.97 24.06
CA THR A 423 5.58 22.87 23.11
C THR A 423 4.08 22.60 23.03
N LEU A 424 3.64 21.34 23.00
CA LEU A 424 2.21 20.99 23.07
C LEU A 424 1.54 21.41 24.39
N LYS A 425 2.28 21.34 25.50
CA LYS A 425 1.77 21.78 26.80
C LYS A 425 1.67 23.32 26.86
N LYS A 426 2.61 24.02 26.21
CA LYS A 426 2.63 25.47 26.14
C LYS A 426 1.56 26.02 25.18
N SER A 427 1.36 25.38 24.02
CA SER A 427 0.28 25.74 23.08
C SER A 427 -1.11 25.54 23.71
N ARG A 428 -1.30 24.50 24.53
CA ARG A 428 -2.55 24.27 25.27
C ARG A 428 -2.83 25.33 26.35
N ILE A 429 -1.79 25.90 26.95
CA ILE A 429 -1.91 26.97 27.95
C ILE A 429 -2.16 28.33 27.27
N GLU A 430 -1.53 28.57 26.12
CA GLU A 430 -1.73 29.80 25.32
C GLU A 430 -3.12 29.84 24.66
N GLU A 431 -3.70 28.70 24.24
CA GLU A 431 -5.08 28.64 23.70
C GLU A 431 -6.18 28.88 24.75
N THR A 432 -5.89 28.81 26.05
CA THR A 432 -6.90 28.89 27.12
C THR A 432 -6.77 30.15 27.99
N GLY A 433 -5.93 31.13 27.60
CA GLY A 433 -5.37 32.11 28.54
C GLY A 433 -5.46 33.60 28.21
N GLU A 434 -6.21 34.06 27.21
CA GLU A 434 -6.38 35.51 26.94
C GLU A 434 -7.84 35.89 26.64
N THR A 435 -8.68 35.97 27.68
CA THR A 435 -9.76 36.97 27.72
C THR A 435 -9.89 37.51 29.15
N VAL A 436 -10.19 38.80 29.24
CA VAL A 436 -10.52 39.61 30.44
C VAL A 436 -9.37 40.47 30.99
N SER A 437 -9.22 41.59 30.31
CA SER A 437 -9.02 42.96 30.79
C SER A 437 -9.08 43.22 32.31
N THR A 438 -8.06 43.90 32.79
CA THR A 438 -7.89 44.47 34.13
C THR A 438 -8.37 45.92 34.22
N SER A 439 -9.33 46.21 35.11
CA SER A 439 -9.41 47.46 35.91
C SER A 439 -10.66 47.48 36.84
N PRO A 440 -10.67 48.28 37.92
CA PRO A 440 -10.70 47.70 39.26
C PRO A 440 -11.85 48.19 40.16
N MET A 441 -11.98 47.51 41.31
CA MET A 441 -12.54 47.95 42.60
C MET A 441 -13.87 48.72 42.61
N GLU A 442 -14.89 48.11 43.22
CA GLU A 442 -15.69 48.81 44.23
C GLU A 442 -16.36 47.81 45.19
N GLU A 443 -16.25 48.12 46.48
CA GLU A 443 -16.89 47.45 47.60
C GLU A 443 -18.41 47.62 47.52
N GLN A 444 -19.18 46.57 47.85
CA GLN A 444 -20.33 46.72 48.74
C GLN A 444 -20.92 45.39 49.21
N SER A 445 -21.19 45.38 50.51
CA SER A 445 -21.86 44.37 51.30
C SER A 445 -23.28 44.07 50.81
N ALA A 446 -23.74 42.82 50.94
CA ALA A 446 -24.99 42.51 51.64
C ALA A 446 -25.25 40.99 51.69
N CYS A 447 -25.75 40.59 52.85
CA CYS A 447 -26.14 39.25 53.27
C CYS A 447 -27.35 38.67 52.52
N ILE A 448 -27.70 37.46 52.99
CA ILE A 448 -28.96 36.70 52.82
C ILE A 448 -28.84 35.70 51.66
N GLY A 449 -28.91 34.38 51.83
CA GLY A 449 -29.47 33.58 52.89
C GLY A 449 -30.35 32.49 52.25
N ILE A 450 -30.30 31.29 52.84
CA ILE A 450 -31.41 30.34 52.96
C ILE A 450 -31.61 29.32 51.81
N LYS A 451 -31.41 28.05 52.22
CA LYS A 451 -32.04 26.76 51.82
C LYS A 451 -31.84 26.32 50.36
N GLY A 452 -31.33 25.12 50.06
CA GLY A 452 -31.52 23.85 50.74
C GLY A 452 -32.76 23.16 50.20
N GLN A 453 -32.59 22.22 49.27
CA GLN A 453 -33.42 21.02 49.18
C GLN A 453 -32.74 19.96 48.31
N SER A 454 -32.33 18.92 49.00
CA SER A 454 -32.08 17.58 48.50
C SER A 454 -33.44 16.89 48.34
N THR A 455 -33.67 16.23 47.20
CA THR A 455 -34.69 15.19 47.07
C THR A 455 -34.07 14.00 46.35
N ASP A 456 -33.57 13.08 47.16
CA ASP A 456 -33.46 11.68 46.83
C ASP A 456 -34.82 11.02 47.11
N GLY A 457 -35.24 10.06 46.28
CA GLY A 457 -36.45 9.29 46.57
C GLY A 457 -37.17 8.61 45.41
N ARG A 458 -36.75 7.37 45.15
CA ARG A 458 -37.57 6.16 45.36
C ARG A 458 -38.49 5.66 44.23
N ASP A 459 -38.17 4.45 43.80
CA ASP A 459 -38.99 3.29 43.40
C ASP A 459 -40.29 3.49 42.61
N LYS A 460 -40.33 2.86 41.44
CA LYS A 460 -41.38 1.90 41.05
C LYS A 460 -40.80 0.82 40.14
#